data_AF-A0A1V0UK75-F1
#
_entry.id   AF-A0A1V0UK75-F1
#
_cell.length_a   1.000
_cell.length_b   1.000
_cell.length_c   1.000
_cell.angle_alpha   90.00
_cell.angle_beta   90.00
_cell.angle_gamma   90.00
#
_symmetry.space_group_name_H-M   'P 1'
#
loop_
_entity.id
_entity.type
_entity.pdbx_description
1 polymer ?
#
loop_
_entity_poly.entity_id
_entity_poly.type
_entity_poly.pdbx_seq_one_letter_code
_entity_poly.pdbx_strand_id
1 'polypeptide(L)'
;MYLVDASPQEGVVSRESVLVRLSSGCEVVAAWTLVNSTTRLAHARDGQVVARCDAWSYEPVSGIAPQRLNPVLEQVGFFPGETDEEQECPSSAALALEALEQGFGLAVDAEAVRGPLPTVMVPATAG
;
A
#
# COMPACT_ATOMS: atom_id res chain seq x y z
N MET A 1 9.58 -5.98 -5.97
CA MET A 1 8.63 -7.04 -5.58
C MET A 1 7.37 -6.38 -5.06
N TYR A 2 6.20 -6.98 -5.29
CA TYR A 2 4.92 -6.44 -4.83
C TYR A 2 4.24 -7.42 -3.89
N LEU A 3 3.60 -6.86 -2.87
CA LEU A 3 2.80 -7.62 -1.92
C LEU A 3 1.43 -6.95 -1.84
N VAL A 4 0.41 -7.66 -2.32
CA VAL A 4 -0.98 -7.22 -2.19
C VAL A 4 -1.64 -8.12 -1.16
N ASP A 5 -2.20 -7.51 -0.12
CA ASP A 5 -2.92 -8.20 0.95
C ASP A 5 -4.35 -7.64 1.01
N ALA A 6 -5.31 -8.48 0.67
CA ALA A 6 -6.73 -8.19 0.85
C ALA A 6 -7.24 -9.12 1.96
N SER A 7 -7.34 -8.60 3.18
CA SER A 7 -7.65 -9.39 4.36
C SER A 7 -8.56 -8.61 5.32
N PRO A 8 -9.51 -9.28 6.01
CA PRO A 8 -10.34 -8.64 7.04
C PRO A 8 -9.57 -8.29 8.33
N GLN A 9 -8.27 -8.59 8.41
CA GLN A 9 -7.40 -8.32 9.57
C GLN A 9 -6.34 -7.26 9.23
N GLU A 10 -5.57 -6.83 10.24
CA GLU A 10 -4.52 -5.76 10.27
C GLU A 10 -3.48 -5.67 9.12
N GLY A 11 -3.49 -6.56 8.13
CA GLY A 11 -2.61 -6.47 6.96
C GLY A 11 -1.16 -6.82 7.27
N VAL A 12 -0.81 -8.10 7.16
CA VAL A 12 0.50 -8.60 7.58
C VAL A 12 1.62 -7.99 6.75
N VAL A 13 1.38 -7.74 5.46
CA VAL A 13 2.35 -7.13 4.55
C VAL A 13 2.68 -5.68 4.89
N SER A 14 1.82 -5.00 5.67
CA SER A 14 2.01 -3.60 6.08
C SER A 14 2.84 -3.45 7.36
N ARG A 15 3.17 -4.56 8.05
CA ARG A 15 3.99 -4.55 9.26
C ARG A 15 5.43 -4.21 8.93
N GLU A 16 6.02 -3.28 9.68
CA GLU A 16 7.41 -2.85 9.48
C GLU A 16 8.40 -4.02 9.52
N SER A 17 8.27 -4.92 10.50
CA SER A 17 9.14 -6.11 10.61
C SER A 17 9.07 -7.03 9.38
N VAL A 18 7.92 -7.11 8.72
CA VAL A 18 7.72 -7.87 7.49
C VAL A 18 8.35 -7.13 6.30
N LEU A 19 8.10 -5.83 6.17
CA LEU A 19 8.64 -4.99 5.10
C LEU A 19 10.17 -4.93 5.14
N VAL A 20 10.77 -4.73 6.32
CA VAL A 20 12.23 -4.70 6.52
C VAL A 20 12.84 -6.04 6.08
N ARG A 21 12.23 -7.16 6.48
CA ARG A 21 12.74 -8.49 6.13
C ARG A 21 12.62 -8.78 4.63
N LEU A 22 11.48 -8.45 4.02
CA LEU A 22 11.21 -8.76 2.61
C LEU A 22 11.94 -7.83 1.64
N SER A 23 12.21 -6.58 2.05
CA SER A 23 13.00 -5.63 1.24
C SER A 23 14.51 -5.78 1.39
N SER A 24 15.00 -6.79 2.12
CA SER A 24 16.45 -6.99 2.26
C SER A 24 17.07 -7.31 0.89
N GLY A 25 17.92 -6.41 0.39
CA GLY A 25 18.55 -6.51 -0.93
C GLY A 25 17.61 -6.30 -2.12
N CYS A 26 16.40 -5.78 -1.90
CA CYS A 26 15.48 -5.43 -2.98
C CYS A 26 14.54 -4.28 -2.61
N GLU A 27 13.69 -3.89 -3.57
CA GLU A 27 12.62 -2.93 -3.35
C GLU A 27 11.28 -3.66 -3.24
N VAL A 28 10.52 -3.33 -2.20
CA VAL A 28 9.18 -3.86 -1.92
C VAL A 28 8.20 -2.71 -1.86
N VAL A 29 7.10 -2.85 -2.60
CA VAL A 29 5.94 -1.99 -2.41
C VAL A 29 4.75 -2.85 -2.01
N ALA A 30 4.08 -2.45 -0.94
CA ALA A 30 2.98 -3.19 -0.33
C ALA A 30 1.72 -2.33 -0.31
N ALA A 31 0.61 -2.94 -0.73
CA ALA A 31 -0.72 -2.40 -0.55
C ALA A 31 -1.53 -3.40 0.28
N TRP A 32 -2.15 -2.91 1.34
CA TRP A 32 -3.14 -3.66 2.10
C TRP A 32 -4.45 -2.89 2.10
N THR A 33 -5.55 -3.59 1.84
CA THR A 33 -6.90 -3.04 1.95
C THR A 33 -7.72 -3.89 2.90
N LEU A 34 -8.33 -3.24 3.89
CA LEU A 34 -9.38 -3.86 4.69
C LEU A 34 -10.65 -3.89 3.84
N VAL A 35 -11.28 -5.06 3.72
CA VAL A 35 -12.47 -5.27 2.86
C VAL A 35 -13.49 -4.14 3.10
N ASN A 36 -13.73 -3.32 2.07
CA ASN A 36 -14.62 -2.15 2.06
C ASN A 36 -14.27 -1.03 3.05
N SER A 37 -13.00 -0.85 3.41
CA SER A 37 -12.57 0.13 4.41
C SER A 37 -11.19 0.71 4.10
N THR A 38 -10.36 0.92 5.13
CA THR A 38 -9.06 1.60 5.01
C THR A 38 -8.08 0.84 4.11
N THR A 39 -7.18 1.61 3.49
CA THR A 39 -6.07 1.11 2.70
C THR A 39 -4.75 1.66 3.24
N ARG A 40 -3.75 0.80 3.38
CA ARG A 40 -2.38 1.16 3.74
C ARG A 40 -1.46 0.94 2.56
N LEU A 41 -0.57 1.90 2.34
CA LEU A 41 0.51 1.80 1.38
C LEU A 41 1.84 1.84 2.12
N ALA A 42 2.78 1.01 1.69
CA ALA A 42 4.14 1.07 2.21
C ALA A 42 5.15 0.81 1.10
N HIS A 43 6.23 1.57 1.14
CA HIS A 43 7.41 1.42 0.31
C HIS A 43 8.60 1.14 1.20
N ALA A 44 9.29 0.04 0.93
CA ALA A 44 10.50 -0.35 1.61
C ALA A 44 11.59 -0.73 0.62
N ARG A 45 12.83 -0.42 0.96
CA ARG A 45 13.99 -0.69 0.11
C ARG A 45 15.20 -1.01 0.97
N ASP A 46 15.92 -2.06 0.60
CA ASP A 46 17.17 -2.46 1.23
C ASP A 46 17.05 -2.58 2.77
N GLY A 47 15.90 -3.08 3.24
CA GLY A 47 15.60 -3.26 4.66
C GLY A 47 15.16 -1.99 5.40
N GLN A 48 14.80 -0.92 4.70
CA GLN A 48 14.33 0.34 5.31
C GLN A 48 12.95 0.72 4.80
N VAL A 49 12.07 1.18 5.70
CA VAL A 49 10.78 1.76 5.32
C VAL A 49 11.00 3.19 4.81
N VAL A 50 10.85 3.35 3.51
CA VAL A 50 11.05 4.63 2.81
C VAL A 50 9.86 5.55 3.03
N ALA A 51 8.66 5.02 2.85
CA ALA A 51 7.41 5.76 2.98
C ALA A 51 6.27 4.82 3.43
N ARG A 52 5.35 5.31 4.26
CA ARG A 52 4.12 4.61 4.66
C ARG A 52 2.95 5.57 4.77
N CYS A 53 1.79 5.14 4.28
CA CYS A 53 0.52 5.83 4.38
C CYS A 53 -0.52 4.89 5.01
N ASP A 54 -1.37 5.43 5.89
CA ASP A 54 -2.60 4.80 6.33
C ASP A 54 -3.76 5.76 6.01
N ALA A 55 -4.64 5.36 5.11
CA ALA A 55 -5.77 6.19 4.69
C ALA A 55 -6.75 6.51 5.84
N TRP A 56 -6.73 5.72 6.93
CA TRP A 56 -7.60 5.95 8.08
C TRP A 56 -7.07 7.03 9.02
N SER A 57 -5.76 7.13 9.18
CA SER A 57 -5.19 8.02 10.21
C SER A 57 -5.19 9.49 9.80
N TYR A 58 -5.44 9.79 8.50
CA TYR A 58 -5.25 11.14 7.91
C TYR A 58 -3.87 11.75 8.24
N GLU A 59 -2.92 10.92 8.67
CA GLU A 59 -1.59 11.37 9.01
C GLU A 59 -0.77 11.55 7.73
N PRO A 60 0.15 12.53 7.72
CA PRO A 60 1.14 12.63 6.66
C PRO A 60 1.89 11.32 6.49
N VAL A 61 2.31 11.02 5.26
CA VAL A 61 3.17 9.87 5.00
C VAL A 61 4.38 9.91 5.95
N SER A 62 4.68 8.77 6.56
CA SER A 62 5.81 8.59 7.49
C SER A 62 6.93 7.78 6.83
N GLY A 63 8.15 7.81 7.39
CA GLY A 63 9.31 7.09 6.85
C GLY A 63 10.53 7.99 6.65
N ILE A 64 11.59 7.46 6.03
CA ILE A 64 12.83 8.21 5.79
C ILE A 64 12.76 9.17 4.60
N ALA A 65 11.82 8.97 3.67
CA ALA A 65 11.60 9.83 2.52
C ALA A 65 10.10 9.91 2.12
N PRO A 66 9.23 10.38 3.03
CA PRO A 66 7.77 10.43 2.81
C PRO A 66 7.35 11.31 1.63
N GLN A 67 8.14 12.34 1.32
CA GLN A 67 7.95 13.24 0.18
C GLN A 67 7.97 12.52 -1.18
N ARG A 68 8.41 11.27 -1.25
CA ARG A 68 8.36 10.47 -2.48
C ARG A 68 6.96 9.95 -2.79
N LEU A 69 6.10 9.84 -1.77
CA LEU A 69 4.76 9.29 -1.90
C LEU A 69 3.69 10.40 -1.88
N ASN A 70 3.87 11.47 -1.11
CA ASN A 70 2.89 12.57 -0.98
C ASN A 70 2.39 13.12 -2.33
N PRO A 71 3.26 13.52 -3.29
CA PRO A 71 2.78 14.12 -4.54
C PRO A 71 1.93 13.16 -5.37
N VAL A 72 2.27 11.86 -5.32
CA VAL A 72 1.55 10.82 -6.06
C VAL A 72 0.18 10.57 -5.43
N LEU A 73 0.12 10.50 -4.10
CA LEU A 73 -1.14 10.33 -3.37
C LEU A 73 -2.08 11.52 -3.54
N GLU A 74 -1.53 12.73 -3.57
CA GLU A 74 -2.28 13.94 -3.88
C GLU A 74 -2.81 13.92 -5.32
N GLN A 75 -1.97 13.54 -6.29
CA GLN A 75 -2.34 13.48 -7.70
C GLN A 75 -3.49 12.51 -7.99
N VAL A 76 -3.50 11.34 -7.35
CA VAL A 76 -4.58 10.34 -7.54
C VAL A 76 -5.78 10.60 -6.62
N GLY A 77 -5.76 11.66 -5.80
CA GLY A 77 -6.86 11.96 -4.87
C GLY A 77 -7.02 10.92 -3.76
N PHE A 78 -5.92 10.29 -3.33
CA PHE A 78 -5.93 9.22 -2.32
C PHE A 78 -6.47 9.69 -0.96
N PHE A 79 -6.22 10.96 -0.61
CA PHE A 79 -6.81 11.61 0.54
C PHE A 79 -8.06 12.37 0.10
N PRO A 80 -9.26 12.02 0.59
CA PRO A 80 -10.45 12.80 0.28
C PRO A 80 -10.26 14.22 0.84
N GLY A 81 -10.36 15.23 -0.03
CA GLY A 81 -10.51 16.61 0.44
C GLY A 81 -11.84 16.78 1.19
N GLU A 82 -12.00 17.87 1.95
CA GLU A 82 -13.26 18.26 2.63
C GLU A 82 -14.38 18.65 1.63
N THR A 83 -14.58 17.87 0.57
CA THR A 83 -15.54 18.20 -0.49
C THR A 83 -16.82 17.42 -0.22
N ASP A 84 -17.84 18.14 0.24
CA ASP A 84 -19.20 17.69 0.62
C ASP A 84 -20.04 17.14 -0.56
N GLU A 85 -19.44 16.79 -1.68
CA GLU A 85 -20.18 16.33 -2.86
C GLU A 85 -20.15 14.81 -2.93
N GLU A 86 -21.34 14.21 -3.03
CA GLU A 86 -21.63 12.80 -3.29
C GLU A 86 -21.12 12.34 -4.68
N GLN A 87 -19.89 12.69 -5.03
CA GLN A 87 -19.19 12.14 -6.17
C GLN A 87 -18.80 10.70 -5.82
N GLU A 88 -19.05 9.78 -6.76
CA GLU A 88 -18.56 8.41 -6.66
C GLU A 88 -17.02 8.43 -6.60
N CYS A 89 -16.47 8.54 -5.40
CA CYS A 89 -15.04 8.43 -5.19
C CYS A 89 -14.60 7.02 -5.58
N PRO A 90 -13.52 6.89 -6.38
CA PRO A 90 -12.93 5.58 -6.65
C PRO A 90 -12.59 4.89 -5.32
N SER A 91 -12.65 3.56 -5.30
CA SER A 91 -12.29 2.83 -4.09
C SER A 91 -10.85 3.14 -3.67
N SER A 92 -10.58 3.22 -2.36
CA SER A 92 -9.23 3.46 -1.83
C SER A 92 -8.22 2.41 -2.33
N ALA A 93 -8.69 1.19 -2.64
CA ALA A 93 -7.90 0.13 -3.25
C ALA A 93 -7.51 0.44 -4.72
N ALA A 94 -8.44 0.98 -5.51
CA ALA A 94 -8.16 1.41 -6.88
C ALA A 94 -7.18 2.59 -6.91
N LEU A 95 -7.39 3.58 -6.03
CA LEU A 95 -6.47 4.72 -5.88
C LEU A 95 -5.09 4.29 -5.37
N ALA A 96 -5.03 3.29 -4.48
CA ALA A 96 -3.76 2.70 -4.07
C ALA A 96 -3.02 2.07 -5.24
N LEU A 97 -3.71 1.28 -6.05
CA LEU A 97 -3.11 0.67 -7.23
C LEU A 97 -2.61 1.76 -8.19
N GLU A 98 -3.41 2.78 -8.48
CA GLU A 98 -3.01 3.88 -9.36
C GLU A 98 -1.81 4.66 -8.80
N ALA A 99 -1.76 4.90 -7.49
CA ALA A 99 -0.61 5.52 -6.83
C ALA A 99 0.66 4.67 -7.00
N LEU A 100 0.54 3.34 -6.90
CA LEU A 100 1.65 2.43 -7.13
C LEU A 100 2.14 2.51 -8.58
N GLU A 101 1.21 2.53 -9.54
CA GLU A 101 1.53 2.56 -10.95
C GLU A 101 2.21 3.88 -11.36
N GLN A 102 1.65 5.02 -10.96
CA GLN A 102 2.19 6.33 -11.29
C GLN A 102 3.46 6.68 -10.48
N GLY A 103 3.48 6.36 -9.19
CA GLY A 103 4.56 6.77 -8.29
C GLY A 103 5.83 5.94 -8.41
N PHE A 104 5.69 4.66 -8.77
CA PHE A 104 6.80 3.73 -8.84
C PHE A 104 7.00 3.15 -10.25
N GLY A 105 6.26 3.64 -11.26
CA GLY A 105 6.34 3.16 -12.64
C GLY A 105 5.94 1.70 -12.77
N LEU A 106 5.00 1.27 -11.93
CA LEU A 106 4.56 -0.11 -11.84
C LEU A 106 3.41 -0.32 -12.83
N ALA A 107 3.34 -1.48 -13.44
CA ALA A 107 2.15 -1.89 -14.17
C ALA A 107 1.85 -3.30 -13.65
N VAL A 108 0.73 -3.45 -12.94
CA VAL A 108 0.27 -4.78 -12.56
C VAL A 108 -0.41 -5.37 -13.79
N ASP A 109 0.20 -6.39 -14.39
CA ASP A 109 -0.44 -7.12 -15.48
C ASP A 109 -1.74 -7.75 -14.96
N ALA A 110 -2.87 -7.37 -15.57
CA ALA A 110 -4.18 -7.90 -15.22
C ALA A 110 -4.24 -9.44 -15.36
N GLU A 111 -3.44 -10.02 -16.26
CA GLU A 111 -3.31 -11.48 -16.38
C GLU A 111 -2.60 -12.11 -15.18
N ALA A 112 -1.68 -11.40 -14.54
CA ALA A 112 -0.96 -11.89 -13.36
C ALA A 112 -1.88 -12.07 -12.13
N VAL A 113 -3.06 -11.44 -12.14
CA VAL A 113 -4.06 -11.49 -11.06
C VAL A 113 -5.36 -12.20 -11.46
N ARG A 114 -5.45 -12.74 -12.68
CA ARG A 114 -6.65 -13.43 -13.21
C ARG A 114 -6.87 -14.85 -12.69
N GLY A 115 -6.02 -15.33 -11.80
CA GLY A 115 -6.07 -16.68 -11.23
C GLY A 115 -5.73 -16.69 -9.74
N PRO A 116 -5.71 -17.87 -9.10
CA PRO A 116 -5.31 -18.00 -7.71
C PRO A 116 -3.87 -17.47 -7.52
N LEU A 117 -3.73 -16.42 -6.71
CA LEU A 117 -2.45 -15.79 -6.45
C LEU A 117 -1.55 -16.71 -5.59
N PRO A 118 -0.23 -16.73 -5.83
CA PRO A 118 0.71 -17.38 -4.93
C PRO A 118 0.54 -16.84 -3.51
N THR A 119 0.01 -17.68 -2.63
CA THR A 119 -0.29 -17.29 -1.25
C THR A 119 0.89 -17.66 -0.36
N VAL A 120 1.39 -16.72 0.43
CA VAL A 120 2.43 -16.98 1.44
C VAL A 120 1.79 -16.98 2.81
N MET A 121 1.91 -18.11 3.52
CA MET A 121 1.50 -18.19 4.92
C MET A 121 2.58 -17.54 5.79
N VAL A 122 2.24 -16.44 6.44
CA VAL A 122 3.13 -15.81 7.42
C VAL A 122 2.88 -16.45 8.79
N PRO A 123 3.89 -17.07 9.41
CA PRO A 123 3.75 -17.60 10.76
C PRO A 123 3.38 -16.48 11.73
N ALA A 124 2.37 -16.70 12.58
CA ALA A 124 2.09 -15.78 13.67
C ALA A 124 3.27 -15.81 14.65
N THR A 125 4.10 -14.77 14.65
CA THR A 125 5.02 -14.55 15.76
C THR A 125 4.19 -14.09 16.95
N ALA A 126 4.11 -14.93 17.99
CA ALA A 126 3.71 -14.47 19.32
C ALA A 126 4.67 -13.33 19.72
N GLY A 127 4.09 -12.20 20.11
CA GLY A 127 4.83 -11.03 20.61
C GLY A 127 5.55 -11.32 21.92
#